data_AF-A0A965YAQ1-F1
#
_entry.id   AF-A0A965YAQ1-F1
#
_cell.length_a   1.000
_cell.length_b   1.000
_cell.length_c   1.000
_cell.angle_alpha   90.00
_cell.angle_beta   90.00
_cell.angle_gamma   90.00
#
_symmetry.space_group_name_H-M   'P 1'
#
loop_
_entity.id
_entity.type
_entity.pdbx_description
1 polymer ?
#
loop_
_entity_poly.entity_id
_entity_poly.type
_entity_poly.pdbx_seq_one_letter_code
_entity_poly.pdbx_strand_id
1 'polypeptide(L)'
;MKTFLFITAIIIVLIIFREMFRFMVLNSLKRTNKKIIAYHLSAGLSLSDAIKTEFEKLNKNRELDLKFDTIATISKNIANLENKMNVDNVAEVYSDFMFWHIFKSKPGKRPSKIIDAQIISLSKNMKFNIKDGYYMLIAKN
;
A
#
# COMPACT_ATOMS: atom_id res chain seq x y z
N MET A 1 -7.58 42.79 -0.83
CA MET A 1 -8.24 41.92 0.17
C MET A 1 -9.13 40.84 -0.45
N LYS A 2 -10.09 41.18 -1.34
CA LYS A 2 -10.99 40.20 -2.00
C LYS A 2 -10.25 39.15 -2.86
N THR A 3 -9.26 39.56 -3.65
CA THR A 3 -8.44 38.65 -4.47
C THR A 3 -7.63 37.67 -3.64
N PHE A 4 -7.10 38.12 -2.50
CA PHE A 4 -6.35 37.26 -1.56
C PHE A 4 -7.25 36.17 -0.98
N LEU A 5 -8.43 36.54 -0.46
CA LEU A 5 -9.43 35.59 0.06
C LEU A 5 -9.88 34.57 -1.00
N PHE A 6 -10.06 35.00 -2.24
CA PHE A 6 -10.43 34.11 -3.35
C PHE A 6 -9.32 33.09 -3.67
N ILE A 7 -8.06 33.53 -3.72
CA ILE A 7 -6.91 32.64 -3.94
C ILE A 7 -6.79 31.64 -2.78
N THR A 8 -6.95 32.08 -1.52
CA THR A 8 -6.90 31.19 -0.37
C THR A 8 -7.99 30.11 -0.44
N ALA A 9 -9.21 30.50 -0.83
CA ALA A 9 -10.32 29.56 -1.01
C ALA A 9 -10.01 28.50 -2.09
N ILE A 10 -9.45 28.90 -3.24
CA ILE A 10 -9.04 27.97 -4.29
C ILE A 10 -7.99 26.97 -3.77
N ILE A 11 -6.98 27.45 -3.04
CA ILE A 11 -5.93 26.58 -2.49
C ILE A 11 -6.54 25.54 -1.55
N ILE A 12 -7.47 25.94 -0.67
CA ILE A 12 -8.16 25.03 0.25
C ILE A 12 -8.94 23.96 -0.53
N VAL A 13 -9.70 24.36 -1.55
CA VAL A 13 -10.46 23.43 -2.40
C VAL A 13 -9.52 22.43 -3.09
N LEU A 14 -8.40 22.89 -3.64
CA LEU A 14 -7.41 22.02 -4.29
C LEU A 14 -6.78 21.03 -3.31
N ILE A 15 -6.51 21.44 -2.06
CA ILE A 15 -6.00 20.55 -1.01
C ILE A 15 -7.04 19.47 -0.69
N ILE A 16 -8.31 19.85 -0.48
CA ILE A 16 -9.40 18.89 -0.20
C ILE A 16 -9.52 17.90 -1.35
N PHE A 17 -9.56 18.38 -2.60
CA PHE A 17 -9.67 17.52 -3.77
C PHE A 17 -8.50 16.53 -3.88
N ARG A 18 -7.28 16.98 -3.57
CA ARG A 18 -6.09 16.11 -3.54
C ARG A 18 -6.21 14.99 -2.50
N GLU A 19 -6.67 15.29 -1.29
CA GLU A 19 -6.83 14.27 -0.25
C GLU A 19 -7.99 13.31 -0.57
N MET A 20 -9.11 13.81 -1.12
CA MET A 20 -10.20 12.97 -1.61
C MET A 20 -9.72 12.01 -2.70
N PHE A 21 -8.94 12.50 -3.67
CA PHE A 21 -8.37 11.67 -4.72
C PHE A 21 -7.46 10.58 -4.16
N ARG A 22 -6.59 10.91 -3.21
CA ARG A 22 -5.74 9.92 -2.52
C ARG A 22 -6.55 8.84 -1.83
N PHE A 23 -7.58 9.23 -1.09
CA PHE A 23 -8.48 8.31 -0.40
C PHE A 23 -9.20 7.38 -1.39
N MET A 24 -9.70 7.93 -2.50
CA MET A 24 -10.37 7.15 -3.55
C MET A 24 -9.43 6.11 -4.15
N VAL A 25 -8.20 6.49 -4.51
CA VAL A 25 -7.23 5.56 -5.10
C VAL A 25 -6.81 4.48 -4.10
N LEU A 26 -6.57 4.86 -2.84
CA LEU A 26 -6.23 3.88 -1.79
C LEU A 26 -7.34 2.86 -1.59
N ASN A 27 -8.60 3.29 -1.52
CA ASN A 27 -9.74 2.38 -1.38
C ASN A 27 -9.94 1.49 -2.61
N SER A 28 -9.67 2.01 -3.80
CA SER A 28 -9.67 1.19 -5.01
C SER A 28 -8.59 0.11 -4.95
N LEU A 29 -7.37 0.46 -4.54
CA LEU A 29 -6.27 -0.50 -4.35
C LEU A 29 -6.62 -1.55 -3.28
N LYS A 30 -7.18 -1.07 -2.15
CA LYS A 30 -8.04 -1.75 -1.17
C LYS A 30 -8.75 -2.97 -1.75
N ARG A 31 -9.77 -2.66 -2.55
CA ARG A 31 -10.71 -3.62 -3.11
C ARG A 31 -10.06 -4.55 -4.13
N THR A 32 -9.19 -4.01 -4.97
CA THR A 32 -8.52 -4.79 -6.02
C THR A 32 -7.61 -5.86 -5.42
N ASN A 33 -6.73 -5.47 -4.49
CA ASN A 33 -5.78 -6.40 -3.89
C ASN A 33 -6.47 -7.48 -3.05
N LYS A 34 -7.55 -7.13 -2.31
CA LYS A 34 -8.37 -8.15 -1.63
C LYS A 34 -8.88 -9.20 -2.60
N LYS A 35 -9.46 -8.77 -3.73
CA LYS A 35 -9.98 -9.69 -4.75
C LYS A 35 -8.88 -10.56 -5.35
N ILE A 36 -7.74 -9.96 -5.70
CA ILE A 36 -6.60 -10.69 -6.29
C ILE A 36 -6.04 -11.71 -5.30
N ILE A 37 -5.82 -11.32 -4.05
CA ILE A 37 -5.30 -12.22 -3.01
C ILE A 37 -6.30 -13.34 -2.75
N ALA A 38 -7.59 -13.03 -2.58
CA ALA A 38 -8.63 -14.04 -2.39
C ALA A 38 -8.70 -15.03 -3.57
N TYR A 39 -8.56 -14.54 -4.81
CA TYR A 39 -8.48 -15.40 -5.99
C TYR A 39 -7.28 -16.36 -5.91
N HIS A 40 -6.08 -15.87 -5.59
CA HIS A 40 -4.90 -16.72 -5.45
C HIS A 40 -5.03 -17.75 -4.32
N LEU A 41 -5.60 -17.35 -3.18
CA LEU A 41 -5.87 -18.26 -2.07
C LEU A 41 -6.86 -19.36 -2.47
N SER A 42 -7.92 -19.01 -3.20
CA SER A 42 -8.89 -19.99 -3.70
C SER A 42 -8.27 -20.97 -4.72
N ALA A 43 -7.20 -20.57 -5.38
CA ALA A 43 -6.40 -21.41 -6.26
C ALA A 43 -5.36 -22.26 -5.51
N GLY A 44 -5.34 -22.23 -4.17
CA GLY A 44 -4.48 -23.06 -3.33
C GLY A 44 -3.11 -22.47 -3.01
N LEU A 45 -2.84 -21.21 -3.37
CA LEU A 45 -1.59 -20.55 -2.98
C LEU A 45 -1.61 -20.21 -1.48
N SER A 46 -0.44 -20.23 -0.85
CA SER A 46 -0.27 -19.64 0.48
C SER A 46 -0.47 -18.12 0.44
N LEU A 47 -0.81 -17.48 1.57
CA LEU A 47 -0.96 -16.02 1.61
C LEU A 47 0.35 -15.29 1.21
N SER A 48 1.49 -15.81 1.64
CA SER A 48 2.81 -15.28 1.25
C SER A 48 3.03 -15.37 -0.26
N ASP A 49 2.68 -16.50 -0.88
CA ASP A 49 2.84 -16.67 -2.33
C ASP A 49 1.85 -15.82 -3.12
N ALA A 50 0.60 -15.71 -2.66
CA ALA A 50 -0.40 -14.85 -3.26
C ALA A 50 0.05 -13.37 -3.28
N ILE A 51 0.56 -12.87 -2.15
CA ILE A 51 1.10 -11.50 -2.06
C ILE A 51 2.35 -11.35 -2.94
N LYS A 52 3.24 -12.35 -2.92
CA LYS A 52 4.47 -12.35 -3.73
C LYS A 52 4.15 -12.27 -5.21
N THR A 53 3.25 -13.11 -5.72
CA THR A 53 2.85 -13.12 -7.15
C THR A 53 2.32 -11.76 -7.59
N GLU A 54 1.42 -11.15 -6.81
CA GLU A 54 0.90 -9.83 -7.14
C GLU A 54 1.99 -8.75 -7.06
N PHE A 55 2.89 -8.83 -6.08
CA PHE A 55 3.97 -7.86 -5.95
C PHE A 55 5.04 -8.01 -7.05
N GLU A 56 5.36 -9.22 -7.50
CA GLU A 56 6.24 -9.44 -8.66
C GLU A 56 5.65 -8.86 -9.94
N LYS A 57 4.34 -9.08 -10.15
CA LYS A 57 3.62 -8.47 -11.27
C LYS A 57 3.65 -6.95 -11.19
N LEU A 58 3.43 -6.38 -10.01
CA LEU A 58 3.53 -4.95 -9.78
C LEU A 58 4.95 -4.41 -10.03
N ASN A 59 5.97 -5.12 -9.55
CA ASN A 59 7.39 -4.78 -9.74
C ASN A 59 7.74 -4.67 -11.23
N LYS A 60 7.27 -5.63 -12.04
CA LYS A 60 7.43 -5.62 -13.50
C LYS A 60 6.65 -4.48 -14.15
N ASN A 61 5.36 -4.36 -13.85
CA ASN A 61 4.48 -3.39 -14.51
C ASN A 61 4.81 -1.93 -14.19
N ARG A 62 5.42 -1.67 -13.02
CA ARG A 62 5.82 -0.34 -12.57
C ARG A 62 7.33 -0.12 -12.66
N GLU A 63 8.07 -1.11 -13.16
CA GLU A 63 9.52 -1.10 -13.31
C GLU A 63 10.22 -0.59 -12.03
N LEU A 64 9.89 -1.20 -10.89
CA LEU A 64 10.40 -0.76 -9.58
C LEU A 64 11.85 -1.21 -9.33
N ASP A 65 12.34 -2.17 -10.12
CA ASP A 65 13.70 -2.73 -10.05
C ASP A 65 14.03 -3.34 -8.67
N LEU A 66 13.03 -3.87 -7.97
CA LEU A 66 13.23 -4.60 -6.72
C LEU A 66 13.73 -6.01 -7.01
N LYS A 67 14.68 -6.49 -6.18
CA LYS A 67 15.15 -7.87 -6.27
C LYS A 67 14.05 -8.85 -5.87
N PHE A 68 14.07 -10.04 -6.48
CA PHE A 68 13.13 -11.11 -6.15
C PHE A 68 13.16 -11.50 -4.67
N ASP A 69 14.35 -11.59 -4.07
CA ASP A 69 14.50 -11.89 -2.64
C ASP A 69 13.88 -10.82 -1.73
N THR A 70 13.94 -9.55 -2.16
CA THR A 70 13.31 -8.43 -1.46
C THR A 70 11.79 -8.60 -1.48
N ILE A 71 11.23 -8.89 -2.65
CA ILE A 71 9.78 -9.10 -2.82
C ILE A 71 9.32 -10.30 -1.98
N ALA A 72 10.05 -11.43 -2.03
CA ALA A 72 9.74 -12.61 -1.23
C ALA A 72 9.78 -12.31 0.27
N THR A 73 10.79 -11.57 0.72
CA THR A 73 10.94 -11.17 2.13
C THR A 73 9.79 -10.28 2.60
N ILE A 74 9.44 -9.25 1.81
CA ILE A 74 8.34 -8.33 2.15
C ILE A 74 7.01 -9.08 2.19
N SER A 75 6.76 -9.93 1.19
CA SER A 75 5.53 -10.71 1.09
C SER A 75 5.36 -11.64 2.28
N LYS A 76 6.44 -12.30 2.71
CA LYS A 76 6.46 -13.11 3.93
C LYS A 76 6.20 -12.28 5.20
N ASN A 77 6.85 -11.12 5.33
CA ASN A 77 6.66 -10.26 6.50
C ASN A 77 5.21 -9.76 6.63
N ILE A 78 4.58 -9.42 5.50
CA ILE A 78 3.18 -8.99 5.47
C ILE A 78 2.25 -10.18 5.71
N ALA A 79 2.47 -11.32 5.06
CA ALA A 79 1.64 -12.52 5.25
C ALA A 79 1.65 -13.01 6.70
N ASN A 80 2.80 -12.97 7.38
CA ASN A 80 2.94 -13.34 8.79
C ASN A 80 2.05 -12.53 9.75
N LEU A 81 1.46 -11.41 9.30
CA LEU A 81 0.46 -10.67 10.05
C LEU A 81 -0.84 -11.46 10.23
N GLU A 82 -1.11 -12.49 9.44
CA GLU A 82 -2.28 -13.36 9.58
C GLU A 82 -2.35 -14.05 10.95
N ASN A 83 -1.21 -14.18 11.64
CA ASN A 83 -1.15 -14.65 13.03
C ASN A 83 -1.79 -13.68 14.04
N LYS A 84 -2.12 -12.45 13.63
CA LYS A 84 -2.64 -11.38 14.50
C LYS A 84 -3.93 -10.75 13.96
N MET A 85 -4.19 -10.83 12.66
CA MET A 85 -5.35 -10.22 12.00
C MET A 85 -5.87 -11.15 10.90
N ASN A 86 -7.13 -10.98 10.50
CA ASN A 86 -7.69 -11.80 9.42
C ASN A 86 -7.01 -11.49 8.06
N VAL A 87 -7.12 -12.44 7.13
CA VAL A 87 -6.53 -12.36 5.79
C VAL A 87 -6.96 -11.10 5.03
N ASP A 88 -8.23 -10.71 5.16
CA ASP A 88 -8.75 -9.49 4.54
C ASP A 88 -8.02 -8.24 5.03
N ASN A 89 -7.73 -8.15 6.33
CA ASN A 89 -6.96 -7.06 6.90
C ASN A 89 -5.50 -7.11 6.46
N VAL A 90 -4.90 -8.31 6.32
CA VAL A 90 -3.54 -8.46 5.78
C VAL A 90 -3.48 -7.92 4.34
N ALA A 91 -4.47 -8.22 3.50
CA ALA A 91 -4.56 -7.70 2.14
C ALA A 91 -4.70 -6.17 2.10
N GLU A 92 -5.38 -5.57 3.09
CA GLU A 92 -5.41 -4.11 3.24
C GLU A 92 -4.07 -3.54 3.69
N VAL A 93 -3.39 -4.18 4.63
CA VAL A 93 -2.04 -3.75 5.06
C VAL A 93 -1.07 -3.83 3.89
N TYR A 94 -1.15 -4.88 3.05
CA TYR A 94 -0.39 -4.95 1.81
C TYR A 94 -0.65 -3.74 0.91
N SER A 95 -1.91 -3.37 0.74
CA SER A 95 -2.32 -2.23 -0.08
C SER A 95 -1.84 -0.90 0.49
N ASP A 96 -1.97 -0.71 1.80
CA ASP A 96 -1.46 0.46 2.52
C ASP A 96 0.07 0.55 2.36
N PHE A 97 0.78 -0.58 2.54
CA PHE A 97 2.22 -0.65 2.38
C PHE A 97 2.66 -0.24 0.97
N MET A 98 2.00 -0.77 -0.07
CA MET A 98 2.25 -0.39 -1.46
C MET A 98 1.99 1.11 -1.67
N PHE A 99 0.86 1.62 -1.21
CA PHE A 99 0.47 3.02 -1.43
C PHE A 99 1.43 4.01 -0.76
N TRP A 100 1.78 3.78 0.51
CA TRP A 100 2.61 4.69 1.30
C TRP A 100 4.10 4.53 1.00
N HIS A 101 4.61 3.31 0.90
CA HIS A 101 6.07 3.08 0.87
C HIS A 101 6.62 2.84 -0.54
N ILE A 102 5.83 2.25 -1.44
CA ILE A 102 6.24 2.06 -2.85
C ILE A 102 5.84 3.28 -3.68
N PHE A 103 4.56 3.67 -3.63
CA PHE A 103 4.04 4.76 -4.46
C PHE A 103 4.16 6.16 -3.83
N LYS A 104 4.50 6.27 -2.54
CA LYS A 104 4.59 7.56 -1.82
C LYS A 104 3.34 8.44 -2.03
N SER A 105 2.16 7.80 -1.95
CA SER A 105 0.83 8.39 -2.20
C SER A 105 0.64 8.96 -3.61
N LYS A 106 1.44 8.53 -4.59
CA LYS A 106 1.41 8.98 -6.00
C LYS A 106 1.36 7.77 -6.95
N PRO A 107 0.31 6.93 -6.91
CA PRO A 107 0.23 5.70 -7.70
C PRO A 107 0.15 5.93 -9.22
N GLY A 108 -0.23 7.14 -9.65
CA GLY A 108 -0.21 7.53 -11.07
C GLY A 108 1.18 7.94 -11.59
N LYS A 109 2.19 8.05 -10.71
CA LYS A 109 3.57 8.36 -11.10
C LYS A 109 4.44 7.13 -10.91
N ARG A 110 5.43 6.96 -11.78
CA ARG A 110 6.47 5.95 -11.59
C ARG A 110 7.20 6.25 -10.27
N PRO A 111 7.36 5.26 -9.39
CA PRO A 111 8.16 5.43 -8.18
C PRO A 111 9.60 5.84 -8.50
N SER A 112 10.15 6.74 -7.69
CA SER A 112 11.59 7.01 -7.67
C SER A 112 12.36 5.74 -7.28
N LYS A 113 13.65 5.65 -7.62
CA LYS A 113 14.53 4.52 -7.24
C LYS A 113 14.26 4.05 -5.81
N ILE A 114 13.89 2.78 -5.68
CA ILE A 114 13.56 2.14 -4.41
C ILE A 114 14.79 1.36 -3.94
N ILE A 115 15.13 1.47 -2.66
CA ILE A 115 16.27 0.76 -2.07
C ILE A 115 15.75 -0.48 -1.36
N ASP A 116 16.19 -1.67 -1.76
CA ASP A 116 15.76 -2.96 -1.21
C ASP A 116 15.83 -2.99 0.32
N ALA A 117 16.99 -2.63 0.89
CA ALA A 117 17.22 -2.65 2.33
C ALA A 117 16.24 -1.73 3.09
N GLN A 118 15.88 -0.59 2.51
CA GLN A 118 14.95 0.36 3.12
C GLN A 118 13.53 -0.22 3.18
N ILE A 119 13.04 -0.79 2.07
CA ILE A 119 11.69 -1.36 2.03
C ILE A 119 11.59 -2.63 2.89
N ILE A 120 12.63 -3.46 2.93
CA ILE A 120 12.69 -4.60 3.85
C ILE A 120 12.56 -4.10 5.30
N SER A 121 13.32 -3.06 5.68
CA SER A 121 13.24 -2.47 7.01
C SER A 121 11.84 -1.94 7.34
N LEU A 122 11.18 -1.27 6.37
CA LEU A 122 9.81 -0.79 6.54
C LEU A 122 8.82 -1.94 6.75
N SER A 123 8.97 -3.06 6.02
CA SER A 123 8.10 -4.23 6.19
C SER A 123 8.28 -4.92 7.54
N LYS A 124 9.47 -4.88 8.14
CA LYS A 124 9.74 -5.44 9.48
C LYS A 124 9.22 -4.55 10.60
N ASN A 125 9.27 -3.24 10.40
CA ASN A 125 9.00 -2.23 11.42
C ASN A 125 7.64 -1.54 11.23
N MET A 126 6.66 -2.25 10.67
CA MET A 126 5.29 -1.75 10.51
C MET A 126 4.67 -1.44 11.86
N LYS A 127 4.06 -0.27 11.97
CA LYS A 127 3.30 0.15 13.15
C LYS A 127 1.83 0.27 12.79
N PHE A 128 0.97 -0.14 13.72
CA PHE A 128 -0.47 -0.19 13.49
C PHE A 128 -1.21 0.68 14.48
N ASN A 129 -2.24 1.37 13.99
CA ASN A 129 -3.30 1.91 14.83
C ASN A 129 -4.43 0.86 14.86
N ILE A 130 -4.82 0.42 16.05
CA ILE A 130 -5.81 -0.65 16.23
C ILE A 130 -7.13 0.00 16.65
N LYS A 131 -8.21 -0.27 15.90
CA LYS A 131 -9.57 0.13 16.26
C LYS A 131 -10.49 -1.08 16.12
N ASP A 132 -11.17 -1.46 17.20
CA ASP A 132 -12.16 -2.54 17.18
C ASP A 132 -11.62 -3.86 16.59
N GLY A 133 -10.38 -4.23 16.91
CA GLY A 133 -9.71 -5.44 16.39
C GLY A 133 -9.19 -5.32 14.95
N TYR A 134 -9.34 -4.15 14.32
CA TYR A 134 -8.90 -3.87 12.97
C TYR A 134 -7.57 -3.09 12.97
N TYR A 135 -6.59 -3.58 12.21
CA TYR A 135 -5.23 -3.06 12.17
C TYR A 135 -5.03 -2.14 10.96
N MET A 136 -4.79 -0.85 11.21
CA MET A 136 -4.49 0.14 10.16
C MET A 136 -3.01 0.49 10.17
N LEU A 137 -2.33 0.34 9.03
CA LEU A 137 -0.92 0.72 8.92
C LEU A 137 -0.77 2.23 9.13
N ILE A 138 0.12 2.63 10.03
CA ILE A 138 0.46 4.04 10.24
C ILE A 138 1.39 4.46 9.11
N ALA A 139 0.89 5.34 8.23
CA ALA A 139 1.69 5.97 7.18
C ALA A 139 2.82 6.79 7.83
N LYS A 140 4.04 6.24 7.89
CA LYS A 140 5.21 7.06 8.16
C LYS A 140 5.57 7.81 6.88
N ASN A 141 5.37 9.12 6.92
CA ASN A 141 6.02 10.06 5.98
C ASN A 141 7.54 9.93 6.08
#